data_AF-A0A7J8ESI7-F1
#
_entry.id   AF-A0A7J8ESI7-F1
#
_cell.length_a   1.000
_cell.length_b   1.000
_cell.length_c   1.000
_cell.angle_alpha   90.00
_cell.angle_beta   90.00
_cell.angle_gamma   90.00
#
_symmetry.space_group_name_H-M   'P 1'
#
loop_
_entity.id
_entity.type
_entity.pdbx_description
1 polymer ?
#
loop_
_entity_poly.entity_id
_entity_poly.type
_entity_poly.pdbx_seq_one_letter_code
_entity_poly.pdbx_strand_id
1 'polypeptide(L)'
;MHRKKVDNRIRILIENGVAERQRSLFVVVGDRGKDQVVILHHMLSKATVKARPSVLWCYKKELGFSSHRKKRMRQLQKKIKNGTLNIKQDDPFELFVAATNIRYCYYNETHKILGNTFGMCVLQDFEALTPNLLARTVETVEGGGLVVILLRTMNSLKQLYTMTMDVHSRYRTEAHQDVVGRFNERFILSLASCKKCLVIDDQLNILPISSHAASIEALPPQTPVREPGVRVWGLHSLRTAPWQWQAFSPLW
;
A
#
# COMPACT_ATOMS: atom_id res chain seq x y z
N MET A 1 12.49 5.18 22.46
CA MET A 1 12.58 4.77 21.04
C MET A 1 13.89 5.28 20.46
N HIS A 2 14.82 4.39 20.09
CA HIS A 2 15.98 4.76 19.29
C HIS A 2 15.48 5.25 17.92
N ARG A 3 15.76 6.50 17.55
CA ARG A 3 15.44 7.03 16.22
C ARG A 3 16.43 6.47 15.20
N LYS A 4 16.10 5.31 14.63
CA LYS A 4 16.87 4.72 13.54
C LYS A 4 16.54 5.45 12.24
N LYS A 5 17.56 5.84 11.48
CA LYS A 5 17.37 6.42 10.14
C LYS A 5 16.86 5.33 9.21
N VAL A 6 15.66 5.52 8.68
CA VAL A 6 15.08 4.63 7.67
C VAL A 6 15.83 4.79 6.36
N ASP A 7 16.06 3.69 5.65
CA ASP A 7 16.67 3.71 4.31
C ASP A 7 15.81 4.54 3.35
N ASN A 8 16.46 5.45 2.61
CA ASN A 8 15.75 6.38 1.73
C ASN A 8 15.08 5.68 0.56
N ARG A 9 15.54 4.49 0.17
CA ARG A 9 14.98 3.71 -0.94
C ARG A 9 13.51 3.33 -0.74
N ILE A 10 13.09 3.11 0.51
CA ILE A 10 11.69 2.85 0.85
C ILE A 10 10.83 4.06 0.48
N ARG A 11 11.28 5.26 0.87
CA ARG A 11 10.59 6.51 0.56
C ARG A 11 10.54 6.75 -0.95
N ILE A 12 11.67 6.61 -1.63
CA ILE A 12 11.78 6.80 -3.07
C ILE A 12 10.82 5.86 -3.82
N LEU A 13 10.75 4.58 -3.43
CA LEU A 13 9.87 3.62 -4.08
C LEU A 13 8.39 4.04 -3.96
N ILE A 14 7.98 4.51 -2.78
CA ILE A 14 6.61 5.00 -2.55
C ILE A 14 6.34 6.25 -3.38
N GLU A 15 7.24 7.23 -3.35
CA GLU A 15 7.10 8.49 -4.11
C GLU A 15 7.03 8.23 -5.62
N ASN A 16 7.89 7.35 -6.14
CA ASN A 16 7.89 6.93 -7.54
C ASN A 16 6.58 6.20 -7.90
N GLY A 17 6.08 5.31 -7.02
CA GLY A 17 4.81 4.63 -7.21
C GLY A 17 3.63 5.59 -7.31
N VAL A 18 3.59 6.60 -6.44
CA VAL A 18 2.57 7.66 -6.47
C VAL A 18 2.68 8.50 -7.75
N ALA A 19 3.89 8.88 -8.15
CA ALA A 19 4.13 9.70 -9.34
C ALA A 19 3.75 8.97 -10.65
N GLU A 20 4.10 7.69 -10.78
CA GLU A 20 3.78 6.86 -11.95
C GLU A 20 2.38 6.24 -11.89
N ARG A 21 1.63 6.46 -10.81
CA ARG A 21 0.34 5.79 -10.52
C ARG A 21 0.45 4.26 -10.56
N GLN A 22 1.56 3.71 -10.09
CA GLN A 22 1.81 2.28 -10.01
C GLN A 22 1.70 1.78 -8.56
N ARG A 23 1.15 0.58 -8.41
CA ARG A 23 1.07 -0.10 -7.11
C ARG A 23 2.46 -0.56 -6.68
N SER A 24 2.81 -0.34 -5.42
CA SER A 24 4.06 -0.87 -4.84
C SER A 24 3.75 -1.96 -3.81
N LEU A 25 4.56 -3.01 -3.81
CA LEU A 25 4.42 -4.16 -2.92
C LEU A 25 5.52 -4.14 -1.86
N PHE A 26 5.14 -4.30 -0.60
CA PHE A 26 6.05 -4.44 0.51
C PHE A 26 5.81 -5.76 1.23
N VAL A 27 6.88 -6.52 1.45
CA VAL A 27 6.85 -7.74 2.25
C VAL A 27 7.61 -7.48 3.54
N VAL A 28 6.92 -7.50 4.67
CA VAL A 28 7.51 -7.22 5.98
C VAL A 28 7.72 -8.53 6.73
N VAL A 29 8.98 -8.82 7.04
CA VAL A 29 9.39 -10.03 7.75
C VAL A 29 9.63 -9.70 9.22
N GLY A 30 8.90 -10.38 10.11
CA GLY A 30 9.12 -10.31 11.55
C GLY A 30 7.85 -10.01 12.36
N ASP A 31 7.98 -10.15 13.68
CA ASP A 31 6.83 -10.16 14.58
C ASP A 31 6.20 -8.79 14.82
N ARG A 32 6.98 -7.71 14.66
CA ARG A 32 6.53 -6.31 14.81
C ARG A 32 6.14 -5.66 13.49
N GLY A 33 5.70 -6.45 12.52
CA GLY A 33 5.27 -5.92 11.22
C GLY A 33 4.11 -4.90 11.30
N LYS A 34 3.26 -4.99 12.33
CA LYS A 34 2.13 -4.06 12.55
C LYS A 34 2.60 -2.61 12.78
N ASP A 35 3.69 -2.42 13.50
CA ASP A 35 4.24 -1.09 13.78
C ASP A 35 4.80 -0.47 12.50
N GLN A 36 5.37 -1.32 11.62
CA GLN A 36 5.92 -0.88 10.34
C GLN A 36 4.83 -0.46 9.34
N VAL A 37 3.67 -1.10 9.38
CA VAL A 37 2.49 -0.66 8.58
C VAL A 37 2.14 0.80 8.88
N VAL A 38 2.22 1.23 10.14
CA VAL A 38 1.94 2.63 10.53
C VAL A 38 2.91 3.59 9.87
N ILE A 39 4.20 3.23 9.87
CA ILE A 39 5.26 4.06 9.29
C ILE A 39 5.10 4.15 7.77
N LEU A 40 4.83 3.02 7.11
CA LEU A 40 4.55 2.98 5.67
C LEU A 40 3.32 3.81 5.30
N HIS A 41 2.23 3.72 6.07
CA HIS A 41 1.03 4.53 5.85
C HIS A 41 1.31 6.02 6.01
N HIS A 42 2.14 6.39 7.00
CA HIS A 42 2.54 7.78 7.20
C HIS A 42 3.38 8.30 6.03
N MET A 43 4.33 7.51 5.53
CA MET A 43 5.10 7.85 4.33
C MET A 43 4.22 8.01 3.09
N LEU A 44 3.28 7.08 2.88
CA LEU A 44 2.32 7.17 1.79
C LEU A 44 1.46 8.44 1.90
N SER A 45 0.90 8.69 3.08
CA SER A 45 0.06 9.87 3.34
C SER A 45 0.82 11.19 3.08
N LYS A 46 2.14 11.20 3.27
CA LYS A 46 2.99 12.36 3.00
C LYS A 46 3.34 12.50 1.51
N ALA A 47 3.52 11.38 0.81
CA ALA A 47 3.81 11.37 -0.63
C ALA A 47 2.56 11.70 -1.46
N THR A 48 1.36 11.33 -0.99
CA THR A 48 0.11 11.63 -1.67
C THR A 48 -0.35 13.06 -1.39
N VAL A 49 -0.59 13.86 -2.44
CA VAL A 49 -1.16 15.22 -2.33
C VAL A 49 -2.67 15.20 -2.01
N LYS A 50 -3.31 14.03 -2.13
CA LYS A 50 -4.75 13.82 -1.89
C LYS A 50 -5.09 13.64 -0.40
N ALA A 51 -6.39 13.49 -0.12
CA ALA A 51 -6.89 13.05 1.18
C ALA A 51 -6.22 11.75 1.65
N ARG A 52 -6.14 11.58 2.98
CA ARG A 52 -5.45 10.46 3.62
C ARG A 52 -5.99 9.11 3.09
N PRO A 53 -5.11 8.20 2.62
CA PRO A 53 -5.54 6.96 1.97
C PRO A 53 -6.29 6.03 2.93
N SER A 54 -7.37 5.44 2.43
CA SER A 54 -8.14 4.40 3.12
C SER A 54 -7.35 3.10 3.18
N VAL A 55 -7.55 2.32 4.25
CA VAL A 55 -6.81 1.09 4.50
C VAL A 55 -7.76 -0.10 4.49
N LEU A 56 -7.44 -1.13 3.71
CA LEU A 56 -8.04 -2.44 3.77
C LEU A 56 -7.15 -3.35 4.63
N TRP A 57 -7.70 -3.92 5.70
CA TRP A 57 -6.98 -4.87 6.56
C TRP A 57 -7.63 -6.25 6.48
N CYS A 58 -6.92 -7.20 5.87
CA CYS A 58 -7.36 -8.57 5.69
C CYS A 58 -6.65 -9.53 6.65
N TYR A 59 -7.43 -10.43 7.26
CA TYR A 59 -6.94 -11.38 8.26
C TYR A 59 -7.79 -12.66 8.27
N LYS A 60 -7.24 -13.74 8.82
CA LYS A 60 -7.88 -15.07 8.87
C LYS A 60 -8.77 -15.23 10.10
N LYS A 61 -8.20 -15.06 11.30
CA LYS A 61 -8.88 -15.33 12.58
C LYS A 61 -8.79 -14.15 13.55
N GLU A 62 -7.58 -13.72 13.90
CA GLU A 62 -7.39 -12.72 14.96
C GLU A 62 -6.50 -11.55 14.54
N LEU A 63 -6.98 -10.33 14.80
CA LEU A 63 -6.22 -9.09 14.61
C LEU A 63 -5.24 -8.83 15.77
N GLY A 64 -5.46 -9.43 16.95
CA GLY A 64 -4.71 -9.12 18.17
C GLY A 64 -4.98 -7.72 18.74
N PHE A 65 -5.99 -7.00 18.22
CA PHE A 65 -6.48 -5.73 18.74
C PHE A 65 -7.98 -5.56 18.43
N SER A 66 -8.68 -4.70 19.16
CA SER A 66 -10.12 -4.49 18.98
C SER A 66 -10.42 -3.71 17.69
N SER A 67 -11.22 -4.28 16.78
CA SER A 67 -11.70 -3.58 15.58
C SER A 67 -12.83 -2.58 15.86
N HIS A 68 -13.51 -2.70 17.02
CA HIS A 68 -14.65 -1.84 17.37
C HIS A 68 -14.23 -0.42 17.77
N ARG A 69 -14.41 0.53 16.84
CA ARG A 69 -14.10 1.96 17.04
C ARG A 69 -14.79 2.56 18.27
N LYS A 70 -16.09 2.31 18.49
CA LYS A 70 -16.83 2.83 19.66
C LYS A 70 -16.30 2.30 20.99
N LYS A 71 -15.94 1.01 21.05
CA LYS A 71 -15.35 0.40 22.25
C LYS A 71 -13.98 1.00 22.54
N ARG A 72 -13.15 1.21 21.51
CA ARG A 72 -11.84 1.84 21.64
C ARG A 72 -11.94 3.31 22.05
N MET A 73 -12.85 4.09 21.45
CA MET A 73 -13.08 5.49 21.86
C MET A 73 -13.46 5.61 23.33
N ARG A 74 -14.31 4.71 23.84
CA ARG A 74 -14.64 4.66 25.28
C ARG A 74 -13.43 4.29 26.14
N GLN A 75 -12.58 3.37 25.70
CA GLN A 75 -11.35 3.01 26.41
C GLN A 75 -10.36 4.18 26.43
N LEU A 76 -10.20 4.88 25.31
CA LEU A 76 -9.36 6.07 25.21
C LEU A 76 -9.88 7.18 26.13
N GLN A 77 -11.18 7.49 26.07
CA GLN A 77 -11.82 8.47 26.96
C GLN A 77 -11.66 8.11 28.45
N LYS A 78 -11.77 6.83 28.82
CA LYS A 78 -11.48 6.39 30.19
C LYS A 78 -10.03 6.63 30.58
N LYS A 79 -9.08 6.34 29.69
CA LYS A 79 -7.65 6.65 29.94
C LYS A 79 -7.40 8.16 30.04
N ILE A 80 -8.16 8.99 29.31
CA ILE A 80 -8.03 10.47 29.33
C ILE A 80 -8.51 10.94 30.70
N LYS A 81 -9.71 10.48 31.09
CA LYS A 81 -10.35 10.81 32.36
C LYS A 81 -9.50 10.40 33.57
N ASN A 82 -8.78 9.30 33.44
CA ASN A 82 -7.89 8.79 34.49
C ASN A 82 -6.51 9.50 34.53
N GLY A 83 -6.25 10.48 33.65
CA GLY A 83 -4.99 11.26 33.65
C GLY A 83 -3.73 10.49 33.23
N THR A 84 -3.84 9.18 33.01
CA THR A 84 -2.74 8.30 32.57
C THR A 84 -2.40 8.40 31.08
N LEU A 85 -3.08 9.25 30.32
CA LEU A 85 -2.88 9.36 28.87
C LEU A 85 -1.68 10.25 28.53
N ASN A 86 -0.51 9.63 28.42
CA ASN A 86 0.68 10.27 27.88
C ASN A 86 0.70 10.13 26.35
N ILE A 87 0.29 11.19 25.64
CA ILE A 87 0.29 11.30 24.16
C ILE A 87 1.68 11.00 23.54
N LYS A 88 2.77 11.16 24.32
CA LYS A 88 4.15 10.85 23.90
C LYS A 88 4.56 9.38 24.11
N GLN A 89 3.85 8.63 24.95
CA GLN A 89 4.12 7.21 25.25
C GLN A 89 3.09 6.28 24.61
N ASP A 90 1.95 6.80 24.15
CA ASP A 90 0.97 5.97 23.45
C ASP A 90 1.58 5.35 22.19
N ASP A 91 1.22 4.09 21.99
CA ASP A 91 1.65 3.29 20.86
C ASP A 91 1.18 3.96 19.53
N PRO A 92 2.11 4.32 18.61
CA PRO A 92 1.77 4.88 17.30
C PRO A 92 0.71 4.07 16.54
N PHE A 93 0.66 2.77 16.80
CA PHE A 93 -0.34 1.87 16.26
C PHE A 93 -1.78 2.21 16.70
N GLU A 94 -2.00 2.52 17.96
CA GLU A 94 -3.33 2.86 18.48
C GLU A 94 -3.84 4.18 17.89
N LEU A 95 -2.95 5.17 17.71
CA LEU A 95 -3.27 6.43 17.03
C LEU A 95 -3.61 6.19 15.56
N PHE A 96 -2.85 5.34 14.88
CA PHE A 96 -3.11 4.96 13.50
C PHE A 96 -4.51 4.38 13.34
N VAL A 97 -4.89 3.40 14.15
CA VAL A 97 -6.21 2.76 14.05
C VAL A 97 -7.35 3.72 14.41
N ALA A 98 -7.13 4.67 15.33
CA ALA A 98 -8.16 5.64 15.70
C ALA A 98 -8.39 6.71 14.62
N ALA A 99 -7.30 7.17 13.98
CA ALA A 99 -7.31 8.30 13.07
C ALA A 99 -7.58 7.91 11.60
N THR A 100 -7.30 6.67 11.21
CA THR A 100 -7.49 6.21 9.82
C THR A 100 -8.82 5.52 9.59
N ASN A 101 -9.30 5.58 8.34
CA ASN A 101 -10.46 4.81 7.93
C ASN A 101 -9.99 3.41 7.50
N ILE A 102 -10.15 2.43 8.39
CA ILE A 102 -9.76 1.04 8.15
C ILE A 102 -11.00 0.18 7.92
N ARG A 103 -11.07 -0.45 6.75
CA ARG A 103 -12.02 -1.52 6.44
C ARG A 103 -11.41 -2.86 6.85
N TYR A 104 -11.96 -3.47 7.89
CA TYR A 104 -11.60 -4.83 8.28
C TYR A 104 -12.37 -5.85 7.45
N CYS A 105 -11.67 -6.85 6.91
CA CYS A 105 -12.27 -7.89 6.10
C CYS A 105 -11.64 -9.24 6.44
N TYR A 106 -12.47 -10.26 6.68
CA TYR A 106 -11.96 -11.62 6.80
C TYR A 106 -11.62 -12.18 5.42
N TYR A 107 -10.64 -13.09 5.34
CA TYR A 107 -10.25 -13.69 4.05
C TYR A 107 -11.41 -14.41 3.33
N ASN A 108 -12.30 -15.07 4.07
CA ASN A 108 -13.50 -15.71 3.52
C ASN A 108 -14.52 -14.68 2.96
N GLU A 109 -14.45 -13.43 3.39
CA GLU A 109 -15.37 -12.35 3.01
C GLU A 109 -14.79 -11.37 1.96
N THR A 110 -13.64 -11.69 1.39
CA THR A 110 -12.96 -10.85 0.36
C THR A 110 -13.75 -10.64 -0.93
N HIS A 111 -14.85 -11.35 -1.13
CA HIS A 111 -15.79 -11.05 -2.23
C HIS A 111 -16.57 -9.75 -1.99
N LYS A 112 -16.77 -9.32 -0.73
CA LYS A 112 -17.52 -8.10 -0.37
C LYS A 112 -16.77 -6.80 -0.63
N ILE A 113 -15.46 -6.88 -0.87
CA ILE A 113 -14.60 -5.72 -1.13
C ILE A 113 -14.44 -5.43 -2.62
N LEU A 114 -14.95 -6.31 -3.49
CA LEU A 114 -14.97 -6.07 -4.93
C LEU A 114 -15.79 -4.82 -5.26
N GLY A 115 -15.31 -4.02 -6.22
CA GLY A 115 -15.90 -2.73 -6.57
C GLY A 115 -15.56 -1.58 -5.62
N ASN A 116 -14.86 -1.84 -4.51
CA ASN A 116 -14.28 -0.79 -3.68
C ASN A 116 -12.80 -0.59 -4.01
N THR A 117 -12.33 0.64 -3.80
CA THR A 117 -10.93 1.02 -4.01
C THR A 117 -10.31 1.53 -2.72
N PHE A 118 -9.11 1.07 -2.42
CA PHE A 118 -8.34 1.42 -1.22
C PHE A 118 -6.96 1.98 -1.60
N GLY A 119 -6.45 2.89 -0.78
CA GLY A 119 -5.09 3.43 -0.94
C GLY A 119 -4.00 2.52 -0.39
N MET A 120 -4.34 1.69 0.60
CA MET A 120 -3.42 0.72 1.19
C MET A 120 -4.14 -0.59 1.51
N CYS A 121 -3.52 -1.72 1.22
CA CYS A 121 -3.99 -3.06 1.59
C CYS A 121 -2.95 -3.75 2.49
N VAL A 122 -3.40 -4.31 3.61
CA VAL A 122 -2.57 -5.05 4.57
C VAL A 122 -3.07 -6.49 4.65
N LEU A 123 -2.18 -7.45 4.37
CA LEU A 123 -2.44 -8.88 4.41
C LEU A 123 -1.64 -9.50 5.56
N GLN A 124 -2.33 -9.93 6.63
CA GLN A 124 -1.67 -10.31 7.89
C GLN A 124 -1.17 -11.77 7.93
N ASP A 125 -1.94 -12.74 7.43
CA ASP A 125 -1.66 -14.16 7.63
C ASP A 125 -1.38 -14.85 6.29
N PHE A 126 -0.09 -14.90 5.91
CA PHE A 126 0.33 -15.44 4.62
C PHE A 126 -0.06 -16.92 4.40
N GLU A 127 -0.10 -17.73 5.46
CA GLU A 127 -0.50 -19.15 5.43
C GLU A 127 -1.87 -19.40 4.80
N ALA A 128 -2.77 -18.44 4.98
CA ALA A 128 -4.16 -18.50 4.52
C ALA A 128 -4.38 -17.80 3.18
N LEU A 129 -3.36 -17.12 2.65
CA LEU A 129 -3.48 -16.42 1.37
C LEU A 129 -3.49 -17.43 0.24
N THR A 130 -4.59 -17.47 -0.51
CA THR A 130 -4.63 -18.21 -1.78
C THR A 130 -4.38 -17.24 -2.94
N PRO A 131 -3.95 -17.74 -4.12
CA PRO A 131 -3.74 -16.89 -5.30
C PRO A 131 -4.98 -16.03 -5.64
N ASN A 132 -6.17 -16.58 -5.45
CA ASN A 132 -7.43 -15.87 -5.68
C ASN A 132 -7.65 -14.72 -4.67
N LEU A 133 -7.29 -14.91 -3.40
CA LEU A 133 -7.36 -13.84 -2.39
C LEU A 133 -6.35 -12.73 -2.71
N LEU A 134 -5.14 -13.09 -3.13
CA LEU A 134 -4.12 -12.13 -3.57
C LEU A 134 -4.62 -11.31 -4.76
N ALA A 135 -5.18 -11.96 -5.78
CA ALA A 135 -5.70 -11.26 -6.96
C ALA A 135 -6.79 -10.24 -6.58
N ARG A 136 -7.81 -10.68 -5.82
CA ARG A 136 -8.93 -9.83 -5.41
C ARG A 136 -8.48 -8.65 -4.54
N THR A 137 -7.56 -8.87 -3.60
CA THR A 137 -7.10 -7.80 -2.70
C THR A 137 -6.19 -6.81 -3.42
N VAL A 138 -5.26 -7.28 -4.26
CA VAL A 138 -4.35 -6.42 -5.03
C VAL A 138 -5.08 -5.61 -6.09
N GLU A 139 -6.15 -6.14 -6.67
CA GLU A 139 -7.01 -5.43 -7.63
C GLU A 139 -7.72 -4.22 -7.00
N THR A 140 -8.18 -4.33 -5.75
CA THR A 140 -8.86 -3.23 -5.04
C THR A 140 -7.94 -2.08 -4.62
N VAL A 141 -6.63 -2.16 -4.88
CA VAL A 141 -5.68 -1.09 -4.55
C VAL A 141 -5.53 -0.14 -5.73
N GLU A 142 -5.66 1.17 -5.48
CA GLU A 142 -5.48 2.18 -6.53
C GLU A 142 -4.03 2.30 -7.02
N GLY A 143 -3.86 2.89 -8.20
CA GLY A 143 -2.55 3.27 -8.70
C GLY A 143 -1.87 4.29 -7.79
N GLY A 144 -0.63 4.01 -7.38
CA GLY A 144 0.07 4.77 -6.34
C GLY A 144 -0.20 4.28 -4.91
N GLY A 145 -1.07 3.28 -4.75
CA GLY A 145 -1.33 2.64 -3.47
C GLY A 145 -0.27 1.60 -3.08
N LEU A 146 -0.39 1.13 -1.84
CA LEU A 146 0.54 0.17 -1.24
C LEU A 146 -0.14 -1.15 -0.90
N VAL A 147 0.49 -2.25 -1.28
CA VAL A 147 0.13 -3.60 -0.80
C VAL A 147 1.20 -4.03 0.19
N VAL A 148 0.82 -4.41 1.40
CA VAL A 148 1.72 -4.87 2.45
C VAL A 148 1.36 -6.29 2.85
N ILE A 149 2.32 -7.22 2.73
CA ILE A 149 2.21 -8.59 3.18
C ILE A 149 3.04 -8.74 4.46
N LEU A 150 2.40 -9.18 5.54
CA LEU A 150 3.07 -9.46 6.80
C LEU A 150 3.44 -10.94 6.87
N LEU A 151 4.70 -11.22 7.14
CA LEU A 151 5.24 -12.54 7.42
C LEU A 151 5.58 -12.59 8.91
N ARG A 152 4.56 -12.85 9.71
CA ARG A 152 4.69 -13.06 11.17
C ARG A 152 5.39 -14.41 11.43
N THR A 153 6.05 -14.56 12.57
CA THR A 153 6.77 -15.78 13.02
C THR A 153 7.96 -16.24 12.17
N MET A 154 8.34 -15.45 11.15
CA MET A 154 9.48 -15.73 10.30
C MET A 154 10.63 -14.78 10.62
N ASN A 155 11.80 -15.35 10.89
CA ASN A 155 13.05 -14.59 11.05
C ASN A 155 13.81 -14.45 9.71
N SER A 156 13.48 -15.29 8.72
CA SER A 156 14.11 -15.27 7.40
C SER A 156 13.12 -15.70 6.31
N LEU A 157 13.22 -15.08 5.13
CA LEU A 157 12.48 -15.52 3.94
C LEU A 157 12.81 -16.96 3.52
N LYS A 158 13.95 -17.52 3.93
CA LYS A 158 14.27 -18.94 3.66
C LYS A 158 13.24 -19.90 4.27
N GLN A 159 12.67 -19.53 5.42
CA GLN A 159 11.64 -20.33 6.10
C GLN A 159 10.31 -20.31 5.33
N LEU A 160 10.11 -19.37 4.40
CA LEU A 160 8.92 -19.33 3.55
C LEU A 160 8.89 -20.47 2.52
N TYR A 161 10.05 -20.98 2.08
CA TYR A 161 10.14 -22.08 1.10
C TYR A 161 9.52 -23.38 1.61
N THR A 162 9.78 -23.71 2.88
CA THR A 162 9.32 -24.95 3.50
C THR A 162 7.96 -24.79 4.18
N MET A 163 7.38 -23.58 4.13
CA MET A 163 6.12 -23.29 4.79
C MET A 163 4.96 -24.02 4.10
N THR A 164 4.15 -24.73 4.89
CA THR A 164 2.95 -25.38 4.38
C THR A 164 1.76 -24.43 4.49
N MET A 165 1.14 -24.09 3.36
CA MET A 165 -0.09 -23.29 3.33
C MET A 165 -1.29 -24.10 3.86
N ASP A 166 -2.32 -23.42 4.34
CA ASP A 166 -3.55 -24.07 4.82
C ASP A 166 -4.22 -24.95 3.75
N VAL A 167 -4.08 -24.59 2.48
CA VAL A 167 -4.62 -25.38 1.37
C VAL A 167 -3.95 -26.75 1.28
N HIS A 168 -2.67 -26.85 1.62
CA HIS A 168 -1.92 -28.10 1.59
C HIS A 168 -2.42 -29.10 2.64
N SER A 169 -3.05 -28.64 3.73
CA SER A 169 -3.61 -29.54 4.74
C SER A 169 -4.76 -30.39 4.19
N ARG A 170 -5.49 -29.90 3.17
CA ARG A 170 -6.58 -30.64 2.51
C ARG A 170 -6.07 -31.73 1.57
N TYR A 171 -4.82 -31.62 1.11
CA TYR A 171 -4.20 -32.57 0.18
C TYR A 171 -3.30 -33.60 0.88
N ARG A 172 -3.20 -33.54 2.22
CA ARG A 172 -2.58 -34.61 3.01
C ARG A 172 -3.55 -35.78 3.13
N THR A 173 -3.15 -36.92 2.61
CA THR A 173 -3.84 -38.20 2.81
C THR A 173 -2.93 -39.14 3.60
N GLU A 174 -3.46 -40.20 4.20
CA GLU A 174 -2.65 -41.18 4.94
C GLU A 174 -1.55 -41.80 4.06
N ALA A 175 -1.79 -41.89 2.74
CA ALA A 175 -0.83 -42.41 1.76
C ALA A 175 0.13 -41.34 1.20
N HIS A 176 -0.15 -40.05 1.33
CA HIS A 176 0.71 -38.95 0.82
C HIS A 176 0.80 -37.84 1.88
N GLN A 177 1.83 -37.95 2.73
CA GLN A 177 2.09 -36.97 3.79
C GLN A 177 2.85 -35.72 3.29
N ASP A 178 3.73 -35.91 2.30
CA ASP A 178 4.62 -34.86 1.80
C ASP A 178 3.97 -34.01 0.72
N VAL A 179 3.44 -32.86 1.13
CA VAL A 179 2.93 -31.83 0.21
C VAL A 179 3.99 -30.75 0.00
N VAL A 180 4.55 -30.70 -1.21
CA VAL A 180 5.55 -29.69 -1.60
C VAL A 180 4.87 -28.37 -1.97
N GLY A 181 5.26 -27.30 -1.28
CA GLY A 181 4.71 -25.94 -1.47
C GLY A 181 5.21 -25.20 -2.70
N ARG A 182 4.99 -25.74 -3.91
CA ARG A 182 5.45 -25.15 -5.20
C ARG A 182 5.00 -23.71 -5.43
N PHE A 183 3.85 -23.32 -4.86
CA PHE A 183 3.38 -21.94 -4.92
C PHE A 183 4.35 -20.99 -4.21
N ASN A 184 4.84 -21.35 -3.02
CA ASN A 184 5.73 -20.50 -2.23
C ASN A 184 7.07 -20.29 -2.92
N GLU A 185 7.63 -21.35 -3.51
CA GLU A 185 8.84 -21.25 -4.33
C GLU A 185 8.68 -20.23 -5.47
N ARG A 186 7.61 -20.37 -6.27
CA ARG A 186 7.33 -19.44 -7.38
C ARG A 186 7.01 -18.04 -6.89
N PHE A 187 6.31 -17.92 -5.77
CA PHE A 187 5.97 -16.63 -5.19
C PHE A 187 7.23 -15.86 -4.80
N ILE A 188 8.18 -16.47 -4.09
CA ILE A 188 9.44 -15.81 -3.72
C ILE A 188 10.24 -15.41 -4.97
N LEU A 189 10.33 -16.29 -5.97
CA LEU A 189 11.00 -15.96 -7.24
C LEU A 189 10.33 -14.77 -7.93
N SER A 190 8.99 -14.70 -7.90
CA SER A 190 8.26 -13.56 -8.46
C SER A 190 8.54 -12.27 -7.70
N LEU A 191 8.65 -12.31 -6.37
CA LEU A 191 9.00 -11.15 -5.54
C LEU A 191 10.42 -10.65 -5.85
N ALA A 192 11.37 -11.56 -6.06
CA ALA A 192 12.75 -11.22 -6.43
C ALA A 192 12.83 -10.55 -7.81
N SER A 193 12.03 -11.00 -8.79
CA SER A 193 11.97 -10.39 -10.13
C SER A 193 11.16 -9.07 -10.20
N CYS A 194 10.32 -8.80 -9.20
CA CYS A 194 9.42 -7.64 -9.23
C CYS A 194 10.17 -6.36 -8.83
N LYS A 195 10.38 -5.46 -9.80
CA LYS A 195 11.07 -4.16 -9.56
C LYS A 195 10.33 -3.21 -8.60
N LYS A 196 9.01 -3.38 -8.45
CA LYS A 196 8.15 -2.55 -7.58
C LYS A 196 7.83 -3.26 -6.26
N CYS A 197 8.56 -4.33 -5.94
CA CYS A 197 8.48 -5.05 -4.68
C CYS A 197 9.73 -4.79 -3.84
N LEU A 198 9.54 -4.58 -2.54
CA LEU A 198 10.64 -4.50 -1.58
C LEU A 198 10.37 -5.39 -0.38
N VAL A 199 11.35 -6.21 -0.03
CA VAL A 199 11.31 -7.00 1.20
C VAL A 199 12.07 -6.27 2.29
N ILE A 200 11.40 -6.04 3.41
CA ILE A 200 11.93 -5.33 4.57
C ILE A 200 11.76 -6.17 5.85
N ASP A 201 12.62 -5.92 6.83
CA ASP A 201 12.49 -6.50 8.17
C ASP A 201 11.63 -5.64 9.12
N ASP A 202 11.45 -6.12 10.35
CA ASP A 202 10.73 -5.43 11.43
C ASP A 202 11.44 -4.14 11.93
N GLN A 203 12.61 -3.81 11.39
CA GLN A 203 13.36 -2.59 11.67
C GLN A 203 13.52 -1.68 10.44
N LEU A 204 12.77 -1.93 9.37
CA LEU A 204 12.84 -1.21 8.08
C LEU A 204 14.21 -1.29 7.38
N ASN A 205 15.01 -2.32 7.66
CA ASN A 205 16.14 -2.66 6.82
C ASN A 205 15.67 -3.42 5.59
N ILE A 206 16.31 -3.17 4.45
CA ILE A 206 16.01 -3.87 3.20
C ILE A 206 16.78 -5.18 3.19
N LEU A 207 16.07 -6.29 2.97
CA LEU A 207 16.68 -7.61 2.87
C LEU A 207 17.27 -7.82 1.47
N PRO A 208 18.50 -8.38 1.34
CA PRO A 208 19.20 -8.53 0.07
C PRO A 208 18.68 -9.74 -0.72
N ILE A 209 17.41 -9.67 -1.12
CA ILE A 209 16.73 -10.72 -1.91
C ILE A 209 16.35 -10.19 -3.29
N SER A 210 16.08 -8.89 -3.38
CA SER A 210 15.85 -8.18 -4.63
C SER A 210 17.14 -7.47 -5.04
N SER A 211 17.85 -7.97 -6.04
CA SER A 211 19.04 -7.30 -6.62
C SER A 211 18.70 -5.89 -7.14
N HIS A 212 17.45 -5.70 -7.60
CA HIS A 212 16.92 -4.42 -8.06
C HIS A 212 16.78 -3.35 -6.97
N ALA A 213 16.81 -3.72 -5.68
CA ALA A 213 16.72 -2.74 -4.61
C ALA A 213 17.93 -1.81 -4.56
N ALA A 214 19.07 -2.18 -5.17
CA ALA A 214 20.24 -1.30 -5.27
C ALA A 214 20.07 -0.20 -6.35
N SER A 215 19.24 -0.43 -7.36
CA SER A 215 19.06 0.46 -8.53
C SER A 215 17.84 1.37 -8.42
N ILE A 216 17.27 1.54 -7.22
CA ILE A 216 16.09 2.39 -7.04
C ILE A 216 16.55 3.85 -6.97
N GLU A 217 16.32 4.58 -8.04
CA GLU A 217 16.61 6.01 -8.14
C GLU A 217 15.32 6.82 -8.07
N ALA A 218 15.43 8.05 -7.56
CA ALA A 218 14.30 8.97 -7.50
C ALA A 218 13.96 9.45 -8.90
N LEU A 219 12.68 9.44 -9.25
CA LEU A 219 12.22 10.07 -10.48
C LEU A 219 12.49 11.57 -10.41
N PRO A 220 12.80 12.20 -11.56
CA PRO A 220 12.90 13.65 -11.60
C PRO A 220 11.58 14.26 -11.16
N PRO A 221 11.60 15.37 -10.39
CA PRO A 221 10.38 16.05 -9.98
C PRO A 221 9.58 16.43 -11.22
N GLN A 222 8.32 15.97 -11.29
CA GLN A 222 7.46 16.36 -12.40
C GLN A 222 7.30 17.87 -12.35
N THR A 223 7.78 18.55 -13.39
CA THR A 223 7.42 19.95 -13.62
C THR A 223 5.90 20.01 -13.66
N PRO A 224 5.25 20.93 -12.92
CA PRO A 224 3.81 21.08 -13.03
C PRO A 224 3.51 21.32 -14.50
N VAL A 225 2.81 20.38 -15.13
CA VAL A 225 2.30 20.53 -16.47
C VAL A 225 1.41 21.77 -16.41
N ARG A 226 1.93 22.90 -16.90
CA ARG A 226 1.09 24.04 -17.22
C ARG A 226 0.11 23.49 -18.24
N GLU A 227 -1.14 23.30 -17.86
CA GLU A 227 -2.22 23.20 -18.83
C GLU A 227 -1.97 24.33 -19.85
N PRO A 228 -1.96 24.06 -21.17
CA PRO A 228 -1.95 25.14 -22.13
C PRO A 228 -3.16 25.99 -21.78
N GLY A 229 -2.90 27.18 -21.24
CA GLY A 229 -3.96 28.06 -20.75
C GLY A 229 -5.01 28.17 -21.84
N VAL A 230 -6.26 27.90 -21.48
CA VAL A 230 -7.41 28.29 -22.27
C VAL A 230 -7.14 29.72 -22.69
N ARG A 231 -6.90 29.96 -23.99
CA ARG A 231 -6.79 31.31 -24.53
C ARG A 231 -8.17 31.91 -24.35
N VAL A 232 -8.38 32.58 -23.22
CA VAL A 232 -9.42 33.58 -23.09
C VAL A 232 -9.01 34.65 -24.08
N TRP A 233 -9.59 34.63 -25.27
CA TRP A 233 -9.53 35.77 -26.17
C TRP A 233 -10.17 36.93 -25.41
N GLY A 234 -9.33 37.75 -24.79
CA GLY A 234 -9.77 39.01 -24.22
C GLY A 234 -10.47 39.79 -25.32
N LEU A 235 -11.69 40.24 -25.04
CA LEU A 235 -12.57 41.02 -25.90
C LEU A 235 -12.01 42.44 -26.18
N HIS A 236 -10.69 42.59 -26.32
CA HIS A 236 -9.99 43.88 -26.42
C HIS A 236 -9.19 44.06 -27.72
N SER A 237 -9.19 43.11 -28.65
CA SER A 237 -8.48 43.27 -29.94
C SER A 237 -9.39 43.37 -31.18
N LEU A 238 -10.70 43.61 -31.02
CA LEU A 238 -11.62 43.89 -32.15
C LEU A 238 -11.85 45.38 -32.41
N ARG A 239 -10.89 46.24 -32.03
CA ARG A 239 -10.91 47.67 -32.39
C ARG A 239 -9.53 48.06 -32.92
N THR A 240 -9.23 47.64 -34.14
CA THR A 240 -8.34 48.31 -35.13
C THR A 240 -7.91 47.30 -36.17
N ALA A 241 -8.78 47.02 -37.13
CA ALA A 241 -8.37 46.46 -38.42
C ALA A 241 -9.08 47.28 -39.50
N PRO A 242 -8.37 47.97 -40.40
CA PRO A 242 -8.98 48.70 -41.50
C PRO A 242 -9.53 47.71 -42.51
N TRP A 243 -10.80 47.88 -42.85
CA TRP A 243 -11.52 47.12 -43.85
C TRP A 243 -10.98 47.42 -45.26
N GLN A 244 -10.22 46.51 -45.85
CA GLN A 244 -10.06 46.45 -47.32
C GLN A 244 -11.07 45.44 -47.87
N TRP A 245 -12.17 45.97 -48.40
CA TRP A 245 -13.13 45.21 -49.19
C TRP A 245 -12.57 45.06 -50.62
N GLN A 246 -12.05 43.88 -50.97
CA GLN A 246 -11.99 43.48 -52.37
C GLN A 246 -13.26 42.68 -52.69
N ALA A 247 -14.05 43.27 -53.58
CA ALA A 247 -15.36 42.80 -53.99
C ALA A 247 -15.27 41.51 -54.82
N PHE A 248 -16.26 40.64 -54.57
CA PHE A 248 -16.63 39.51 -55.41
C PHE A 248 -16.93 39.95 -56.85
N SER A 249 -16.42 39.20 -57.83
CA SER A 249 -17.06 39.04 -59.14
C SER A 249 -17.37 37.56 -59.36
N PRO A 250 -18.65 37.18 -59.59
CA PRO A 250 -19.02 35.84 -60.02
C PRO A 250 -19.26 35.83 -61.52
N LEU A 251 -18.53 35.04 -62.29
CA LEU A 251 -18.89 34.73 -63.68
C LEU A 251 -18.45 33.29 -64.02
N TRP A 252 -19.49 32.47 -64.24
CA TRP A 252 -19.60 31.14 -64.87
C TRP A 252 -18.93 29.93 -64.20
#